data_AF-A0A9D8APP9-F1
#
_entry.id   AF-A0A9D8APP9-F1
#
_cell.length_a   1.000
_cell.length_b   1.000
_cell.length_c   1.000
_cell.angle_alpha   90.00
_cell.angle_beta   90.00
_cell.angle_gamma   90.00
#
_symmetry.space_group_name_H-M   'P 1'
#
loop_
_entity.id
_entity.type
_entity.pdbx_description
1 polymer ?
#
loop_
_entity_poly.entity_id
_entity_poly.type
_entity_poly.pdbx_seq_one_letter_code
_entity_poly.pdbx_strand_id
1 'polypeptide(L)'
;MCRMIFAVGKFDMNWLIDDIIQMASDNNEKHEENTNVEFKHPDGWGLTYLDGNNLKTFRSTKPIYDDPQIEQFRKINTRLIVLHARHGTTGDAEINNIHPFENKNGENNFLFFHNGTIWDELEFDSKFQTNGSTDSEKYFYYLLSGKLAEIDLNLIQKKIINLKDFSGANFVLTDGKMSFLADWFSLNPLYYTMKMLQQGNSIIISSEILPHYRQENWTCLENHCLLSIRTEDLFVEKKVIMSK
;
A
#
# COMPACT_ATOMS: atom_id res chain seq x y z
N MET A 1 -10.90 5.43 3.56
CA MET A 1 -9.62 5.40 2.81
C MET A 1 -8.49 5.12 3.78
N CYS A 2 -7.37 4.54 3.38
CA CYS A 2 -6.44 3.88 4.30
C CYS A 2 -5.14 4.65 4.57
N ARG A 3 -4.36 4.15 5.54
CA ARG A 3 -2.96 4.55 5.77
C ARG A 3 -2.00 3.44 5.41
N MET A 4 -0.87 3.81 4.83
CA MET A 4 0.09 2.85 4.29
C MET A 4 1.53 3.31 4.49
N ILE A 5 2.40 2.35 4.83
CA ILE A 5 3.85 2.51 4.85
C ILE A 5 4.44 1.34 4.06
N PHE A 6 5.28 1.64 3.09
CA PHE A 6 6.23 0.71 2.48
C PHE A 6 7.63 1.10 2.93
N ALA A 7 8.42 0.16 3.43
CA ALA A 7 9.81 0.40 3.78
C ALA A 7 10.69 -0.75 3.32
N VAL A 8 11.83 -0.43 2.73
CA VAL A 8 12.83 -1.39 2.25
C VAL A 8 14.24 -0.92 2.60
N GLY A 9 15.15 -1.86 2.83
CA GLY A 9 16.52 -1.58 3.27
C GLY A 9 16.66 -1.52 4.80
N LYS A 10 17.34 -0.49 5.33
CA LYS A 10 17.62 -0.33 6.76
C LYS A 10 16.72 0.73 7.40
N PHE A 11 15.76 0.29 8.21
CA PHE A 11 14.82 1.14 8.94
C PHE A 11 14.64 0.65 10.38
N ASP A 12 14.04 1.47 11.24
CA ASP A 12 13.69 1.09 12.62
C ASP A 12 12.25 0.59 12.68
N MET A 13 12.07 -0.70 12.99
CA MET A 13 10.75 -1.34 13.05
C MET A 13 9.83 -0.72 14.10
N ASN A 14 10.38 -0.27 15.24
CA ASN A 14 9.57 0.34 16.29
C ASN A 14 9.01 1.68 15.83
N TRP A 15 9.85 2.48 15.17
CA TRP A 15 9.44 3.78 14.65
C TRP A 15 8.34 3.64 13.60
N LEU A 16 8.48 2.70 12.65
CA LEU A 16 7.45 2.46 11.64
C LEU A 16 6.11 2.02 12.27
N ILE A 17 6.15 1.17 13.30
CA ILE A 17 4.96 0.72 14.03
C ILE A 17 4.32 1.87 14.81
N ASP A 18 5.10 2.65 15.55
CA ASP A 18 4.58 3.79 16.32
C ASP A 18 3.99 4.86 15.39
N ASP A 19 4.60 5.07 14.23
CA ASP A 19 4.15 6.05 13.25
C ASP A 19 2.85 5.62 12.57
N ILE A 20 2.70 4.36 12.13
CA ILE A 20 1.42 3.90 11.56
C ILE A 20 0.30 3.92 12.61
N ILE A 21 0.60 3.67 13.89
CA ILE A 21 -0.39 3.79 14.98
C ILE A 21 -0.85 5.24 15.13
N GLN A 22 0.07 6.20 15.10
CA GLN A 22 -0.28 7.64 15.15
C GLN A 22 -1.11 8.07 13.94
N MET A 23 -0.72 7.65 12.73
CA MET A 23 -1.45 7.93 11.49
C MET A 23 -2.86 7.33 11.53
N ALA A 24 -3.00 6.07 11.96
CA ALA A 24 -4.30 5.40 12.07
C ALA A 24 -5.20 6.02 13.15
N SER A 25 -4.60 6.64 14.17
CA SER A 25 -5.30 7.32 15.27
C SER A 25 -5.66 8.78 14.96
N ASP A 26 -5.39 9.27 13.74
CA ASP A 26 -5.60 10.66 13.32
C ASP A 26 -4.75 11.70 14.08
N ASN A 27 -3.56 11.30 14.53
CA ASN A 27 -2.68 12.11 15.39
C ASN A 27 -1.43 12.65 14.67
N ASN A 28 -1.42 12.73 13.33
CA ASN A 28 -0.23 13.13 12.56
C ASN A 28 -0.50 14.25 11.54
N GLU A 29 -0.74 13.95 10.25
CA GLU A 29 -0.98 15.00 9.24
C GLU A 29 -2.46 15.42 9.14
N LYS A 30 -2.68 16.67 8.74
CA LYS A 30 -4.01 17.17 8.36
C LYS A 30 -4.21 17.14 6.85
N HIS A 31 -5.41 16.81 6.43
CA HIS A 31 -5.88 16.68 5.05
C HIS A 31 -7.39 16.96 4.97
N GLU A 32 -7.96 16.76 3.80
CA GLU A 32 -9.35 17.11 3.49
C GLU A 32 -10.35 16.41 4.43
N GLU A 33 -10.19 15.11 4.67
CA GLU A 33 -11.13 14.31 5.51
C GLU A 33 -11.04 14.56 7.04
N ASN A 34 -9.99 15.20 7.56
CA ASN A 34 -9.77 15.35 9.01
C ASN A 34 -9.59 16.81 9.48
N THR A 35 -9.91 17.78 8.62
CA THR A 35 -9.72 19.21 8.92
C THR A 35 -10.57 19.66 10.11
N ASN A 36 -11.83 19.20 10.19
CA ASN A 36 -12.79 19.63 11.21
C ASN A 36 -13.38 18.47 12.03
N VAL A 37 -12.96 17.24 11.75
CA VAL A 37 -13.47 16.01 12.36
C VAL A 37 -12.31 15.06 12.60
N GLU A 38 -12.47 14.16 13.57
CA GLU A 38 -11.53 13.06 13.79
C GLU A 38 -11.74 11.98 12.71
N PHE A 39 -10.67 11.57 12.05
CA PHE A 39 -10.69 10.60 10.95
C PHE A 39 -9.80 9.37 11.24
N LYS A 40 -10.18 8.59 12.24
CA LYS A 40 -9.49 7.35 12.61
C LYS A 40 -9.66 6.25 11.56
N HIS A 41 -8.81 5.23 11.62
CA HIS A 41 -8.82 4.06 10.75
C HIS A 41 -9.14 2.79 11.56
N PRO A 42 -10.43 2.54 11.88
CA PRO A 42 -10.84 1.51 12.84
C PRO A 42 -11.03 0.11 12.22
N ASP A 43 -11.08 0.00 10.89
CA ASP A 43 -11.70 -1.14 10.20
C ASP A 43 -10.72 -2.28 9.87
N GLY A 44 -9.69 -2.42 10.69
CA GLY A 44 -8.66 -3.45 10.56
C GLY A 44 -7.29 -2.93 10.19
N TRP A 45 -6.31 -3.83 10.23
CA TRP A 45 -4.96 -3.59 9.76
C TRP A 45 -4.31 -4.88 9.29
N GLY A 46 -3.26 -4.73 8.49
CA GLY A 46 -2.42 -5.84 8.12
C GLY A 46 -1.02 -5.39 7.76
N LEU A 47 -0.13 -6.39 7.70
CA LEU A 47 1.23 -6.18 7.31
C LEU A 47 1.77 -7.34 6.50
N THR A 48 2.83 -7.05 5.78
CA THR A 48 3.67 -8.01 5.08
C THR A 48 5.11 -7.68 5.41
N TYR A 49 5.92 -8.68 5.78
CA TYR A 49 7.36 -8.50 5.92
C TYR A 49 8.13 -9.65 5.28
N LEU A 50 9.41 -9.41 4.99
CA LEU A 50 10.30 -10.45 4.46
C LEU A 50 10.99 -11.21 5.61
N ASP A 51 10.82 -12.52 5.65
CA ASP A 51 11.57 -13.44 6.51
C ASP A 51 12.48 -14.34 5.65
N GLY A 52 13.77 -14.02 5.64
CA GLY A 52 14.72 -14.56 4.67
C GLY A 52 14.33 -14.15 3.25
N ASN A 53 13.81 -15.10 2.47
CA ASN A 53 13.34 -14.89 1.09
C ASN A 53 11.82 -15.08 0.94
N ASN A 54 11.10 -15.27 2.05
CA ASN A 54 9.65 -15.54 2.03
C ASN A 54 8.89 -14.35 2.60
N LEU A 55 7.78 -14.01 1.96
CA LEU A 55 6.84 -13.03 2.51
C LEU A 55 5.99 -13.69 3.59
N LYS A 56 5.86 -13.02 4.73
CA LYS A 56 4.95 -13.38 5.82
C LYS A 56 3.94 -12.27 6.02
N THR A 57 2.68 -12.65 6.20
CA THR A 57 1.57 -11.71 6.31
C THR A 57 0.84 -11.88 7.63
N PHE A 58 0.26 -10.79 8.12
CA PHE A 58 -0.67 -10.78 9.25
C PHE A 58 -1.82 -9.85 8.93
N ARG A 59 -3.03 -10.20 9.37
CA ARG A 59 -4.25 -9.42 9.20
C ARG A 59 -5.10 -9.50 10.46
N SER A 60 -5.72 -8.39 10.84
CA SER A 60 -6.63 -8.31 11.98
C SER A 60 -7.76 -7.35 11.70
N THR A 61 -8.97 -7.71 12.10
CA THR A 61 -10.18 -6.87 12.00
C THR A 61 -10.27 -5.79 13.07
N LYS A 62 -9.38 -5.81 14.07
CA LYS A 62 -9.29 -4.76 15.09
C LYS A 62 -8.55 -3.54 14.54
N PRO A 63 -8.78 -2.33 15.07
CA PRO A 63 -7.89 -1.20 14.81
C PRO A 63 -6.46 -1.49 15.26
N ILE A 64 -5.47 -1.02 14.49
CA ILE A 64 -4.04 -1.21 14.84
C ILE A 64 -3.66 -0.60 16.20
N TYR A 65 -4.31 0.51 16.59
CA TYR A 65 -4.05 1.21 17.85
C TYR A 65 -4.66 0.53 19.09
N ASP A 66 -5.59 -0.43 18.91
CA ASP A 66 -6.20 -1.19 20.01
C ASP A 66 -5.86 -2.69 19.95
N ASP A 67 -5.01 -3.13 19.01
CA ASP A 67 -4.69 -4.53 18.82
C ASP A 67 -3.31 -4.90 19.38
N PRO A 68 -3.22 -5.60 20.52
CA PRO A 68 -1.94 -5.98 21.13
C PRO A 68 -1.11 -6.92 20.25
N GLN A 69 -1.69 -7.52 19.20
CA GLN A 69 -0.96 -8.33 18.24
C GLN A 69 0.15 -7.54 17.53
N ILE A 70 0.05 -6.21 17.41
CA ILE A 70 1.09 -5.39 16.75
C ILE A 70 2.45 -5.49 17.46
N GLU A 71 2.45 -5.68 18.78
CA GLU A 71 3.65 -5.69 19.60
C GLU A 71 4.59 -6.86 19.28
N GLN A 72 4.07 -7.97 18.76
CA GLN A 72 4.91 -9.13 18.40
C GLN A 72 5.83 -8.83 17.20
N PHE A 73 5.48 -7.85 16.37
CA PHE A 73 6.21 -7.52 15.15
C PHE A 73 7.40 -6.58 15.39
N ARG A 74 7.45 -5.89 16.54
CA ARG A 74 8.52 -4.94 16.92
C ARG A 74 9.93 -5.53 16.92
N LYS A 75 10.06 -6.83 17.20
CA LYS A 75 11.34 -7.54 17.29
C LYS A 75 11.77 -8.21 15.99
N ILE A 76 10.97 -8.08 14.93
CA ILE A 76 11.27 -8.70 13.64
C ILE A 76 12.35 -7.90 12.95
N ASN A 77 13.44 -8.61 12.61
CA ASN A 77 14.47 -8.07 11.73
C ASN A 77 14.12 -8.42 10.29
N THR A 78 13.80 -7.42 9.49
CA THR A 78 13.44 -7.57 8.08
C THR A 78 14.01 -6.43 7.25
N ARG A 79 14.21 -6.67 5.96
CA ARG A 79 14.64 -5.66 4.99
C ARG A 79 13.50 -5.09 4.16
N LEU A 80 12.28 -5.60 4.33
CA LEU A 80 11.10 -5.13 3.62
C LEU A 80 9.88 -5.30 4.52
N ILE A 81 9.11 -4.24 4.66
CA ILE A 81 7.81 -4.27 5.32
C ILE A 81 6.81 -3.38 4.57
N VAL A 82 5.56 -3.83 4.53
CA VAL A 82 4.41 -3.02 4.16
C VAL A 82 3.42 -3.07 5.31
N LEU A 83 3.00 -1.91 5.83
CA LEU A 83 2.01 -1.73 6.88
C LEU A 83 0.78 -1.04 6.28
N HIS A 84 -0.41 -1.48 6.68
CA HIS A 84 -1.67 -0.91 6.22
C HIS A 84 -2.68 -0.84 7.36
N ALA A 85 -3.27 0.34 7.56
CA ALA A 85 -4.38 0.55 8.48
C ALA A 85 -5.63 0.96 7.69
N ARG A 86 -6.71 0.20 7.86
CA ARG A 86 -7.91 0.27 7.02
C ARG A 86 -8.94 1.23 7.62
N HIS A 87 -9.52 2.05 6.75
CA HIS A 87 -10.82 2.68 6.96
C HIS A 87 -11.67 2.32 5.75
N GLY A 88 -12.61 1.40 5.93
CA GLY A 88 -13.40 0.79 4.87
C GLY A 88 -14.51 1.73 4.41
N THR A 89 -14.45 2.17 3.16
CA THR A 89 -15.59 2.82 2.46
C THR A 89 -16.53 1.77 1.86
N THR A 90 -16.00 0.59 1.54
CA THR A 90 -16.68 -0.56 0.95
C THR A 90 -16.36 -1.85 1.72
N GLY A 91 -17.36 -2.71 1.89
CA GLY A 91 -17.24 -4.00 2.56
C GLY A 91 -17.09 -3.90 4.09
N ASP A 92 -17.69 -4.87 4.79
CA ASP A 92 -17.62 -4.96 6.24
C ASP A 92 -16.18 -5.17 6.75
N ALA A 93 -15.95 -4.92 8.04
CA ALA A 93 -14.68 -5.19 8.73
C ALA A 93 -14.45 -6.71 8.93
N GLU A 94 -14.34 -7.42 7.82
CA GLU A 94 -14.08 -8.86 7.75
C GLU A 94 -12.67 -9.15 7.26
N ILE A 95 -12.09 -10.26 7.70
CA ILE A 95 -10.69 -10.62 7.39
C ILE A 95 -10.38 -10.67 5.89
N ASN A 96 -11.38 -11.03 5.06
CA ASN A 96 -11.25 -11.10 3.60
C ASN A 96 -11.17 -9.72 2.94
N ASN A 97 -11.55 -8.65 3.64
CA ASN A 97 -11.51 -7.27 3.16
C ASN A 97 -10.27 -6.51 3.66
N ILE A 98 -9.36 -7.19 4.36
CA ILE A 98 -8.17 -6.61 4.98
C ILE A 98 -6.94 -6.94 4.16
N HIS A 99 -6.17 -5.90 3.85
CA HIS A 99 -4.92 -6.02 3.11
C HIS A 99 -3.85 -6.76 3.92
N PRO A 100 -2.93 -7.49 3.27
CA PRO A 100 -2.80 -7.62 1.81
C PRO A 100 -3.81 -8.58 1.18
N PHE A 101 -4.05 -8.37 -0.12
CA PHE A 101 -4.64 -9.37 -1.01
C PHE A 101 -3.55 -10.23 -1.64
N GLU A 102 -3.84 -11.50 -1.88
CA GLU A 102 -2.88 -12.49 -2.41
C GLU A 102 -3.57 -13.44 -3.38
N ASN A 103 -2.85 -13.90 -4.42
CA ASN A 103 -3.38 -14.90 -5.33
C ASN A 103 -3.11 -16.31 -4.77
N LYS A 104 -4.16 -16.96 -4.24
CA LYS A 104 -4.05 -18.29 -3.63
C LYS A 104 -3.82 -19.43 -4.63
N ASN A 105 -3.95 -19.18 -5.93
CA ASN A 105 -3.78 -20.20 -6.97
C ASN A 105 -2.30 -20.48 -7.30
N GLY A 106 -1.35 -19.78 -6.66
CA GLY A 106 0.09 -20.08 -6.74
C GLY A 106 0.78 -19.67 -8.04
N GLU A 107 0.06 -19.09 -8.99
CA GLU A 107 0.63 -18.62 -10.27
C GLU A 107 1.45 -17.33 -10.14
N ASN A 108 1.33 -16.62 -9.02
CA ASN A 108 2.21 -15.49 -8.68
C ASN A 108 2.21 -15.24 -7.15
N ASN A 109 3.36 -14.84 -6.62
CA ASN A 109 3.57 -14.61 -5.18
C ASN A 109 3.37 -13.13 -4.78
N PHE A 110 2.65 -12.37 -5.60
CA PHE A 110 2.43 -10.95 -5.34
C PHE A 110 1.41 -10.75 -4.21
N LEU A 111 1.74 -9.82 -3.33
CA LEU A 111 0.87 -9.28 -2.30
C LEU A 111 0.52 -7.84 -2.65
N PHE A 112 -0.74 -7.48 -2.44
CA PHE A 112 -1.30 -6.21 -2.88
C PHE A 112 -1.92 -5.41 -1.74
N PHE A 113 -1.54 -4.14 -1.66
CA PHE A 113 -2.07 -3.15 -0.74
C PHE A 113 -2.63 -1.98 -1.55
N HIS A 114 -3.81 -1.48 -1.20
CA HIS A 114 -4.47 -0.39 -1.89
C HIS A 114 -4.95 0.68 -0.92
N ASN A 115 -4.82 1.93 -1.36
CA ASN A 115 -5.39 3.10 -0.72
C ASN A 115 -6.21 3.91 -1.72
N GLY A 116 -7.52 3.75 -1.63
CA GLY A 116 -8.50 4.47 -2.42
C GLY A 116 -9.77 3.66 -2.62
N THR A 117 -10.55 4.05 -3.61
CA THR A 117 -11.77 3.35 -4.02
C THR A 117 -11.84 3.41 -5.53
N ILE A 118 -12.00 2.25 -6.17
CA ILE A 118 -12.24 2.12 -7.60
C ILE A 118 -13.72 1.86 -7.83
N TRP A 119 -14.40 2.74 -8.57
CA TRP A 119 -15.81 2.58 -8.93
C TRP A 119 -16.01 1.96 -10.31
N ASP A 120 -14.97 1.96 -11.15
CA ASP A 120 -14.98 1.27 -12.42
C ASP A 120 -15.31 -0.23 -12.28
N GLU A 121 -16.10 -0.75 -13.23
CA GLU A 121 -16.24 -2.19 -13.40
C GLU A 121 -14.99 -2.76 -14.07
N LEU A 122 -14.14 -3.40 -13.26
CA LEU A 122 -12.90 -4.00 -13.72
C LEU A 122 -13.09 -5.45 -14.15
N GLU A 123 -12.81 -5.74 -15.42
CA GLU A 123 -12.76 -7.10 -15.94
C GLU A 123 -11.40 -7.75 -15.66
N PHE A 124 -11.41 -8.99 -15.17
CA PHE A 124 -10.20 -9.77 -14.90
C PHE A 124 -10.38 -11.23 -15.37
N ASP A 125 -9.26 -11.94 -15.54
CA ASP A 125 -9.25 -13.30 -16.06
C ASP A 125 -10.11 -14.22 -15.18
N SER A 126 -10.90 -15.09 -15.83
CA SER A 126 -11.83 -16.02 -15.15
C SER A 126 -11.17 -17.03 -14.19
N LYS A 127 -9.83 -17.15 -14.23
CA LYS A 127 -9.05 -17.95 -13.27
C LYS A 127 -8.96 -17.31 -11.89
N PHE A 128 -9.22 -16.01 -11.77
CA PHE A 128 -9.23 -15.31 -10.49
C PHE A 128 -10.63 -15.32 -9.89
N GLN A 129 -10.71 -15.59 -8.59
CA GLN A 129 -11.94 -15.56 -7.84
C GLN A 129 -11.77 -14.66 -6.63
N THR A 130 -12.67 -13.70 -6.48
CA THR A 130 -12.74 -12.82 -5.31
C THR A 130 -13.29 -13.57 -4.11
N ASN A 131 -12.70 -13.35 -2.94
CA ASN A 131 -13.16 -13.92 -1.66
C ASN A 131 -13.81 -12.86 -0.79
N GLY A 132 -13.35 -11.61 -0.90
CA GLY A 132 -13.95 -10.45 -0.26
C GLY A 132 -14.96 -9.76 -1.17
N SER A 133 -15.45 -8.62 -0.70
CA SER A 133 -16.45 -7.80 -1.39
C SER A 133 -15.92 -6.42 -1.80
N THR A 134 -14.62 -6.17 -1.61
CA THR A 134 -14.00 -4.87 -1.91
C THR A 134 -13.66 -4.70 -3.38
N ASP A 135 -13.69 -3.44 -3.82
CA ASP A 135 -13.10 -2.98 -5.09
C ASP A 135 -11.59 -3.26 -5.16
N SER A 136 -10.91 -3.27 -4.02
CA SER A 136 -9.47 -3.46 -3.92
C SER A 136 -9.02 -4.86 -4.39
N GLU A 137 -9.77 -5.93 -4.08
CA GLU A 137 -9.45 -7.29 -4.57
C GLU A 137 -9.70 -7.41 -6.08
N LYS A 138 -10.74 -6.76 -6.60
CA LYS A 138 -10.99 -6.70 -8.05
C LYS A 138 -9.88 -5.93 -8.76
N TYR A 139 -9.42 -4.82 -8.18
CA TYR A 139 -8.32 -4.03 -8.71
C TYR A 139 -7.01 -4.81 -8.74
N PHE A 140 -6.73 -5.60 -7.70
CA PHE A 140 -5.61 -6.53 -7.69
C PHE A 140 -5.65 -7.52 -8.87
N TYR A 141 -6.76 -8.23 -9.05
CA TYR A 141 -6.88 -9.18 -10.15
C TYR A 141 -6.89 -8.52 -11.53
N TYR A 142 -7.46 -7.33 -11.65
CA TYR A 142 -7.34 -6.52 -12.85
C TYR A 142 -5.87 -6.28 -13.20
N LEU A 143 -5.03 -5.87 -12.23
CA LEU A 143 -3.60 -5.67 -12.42
C LEU A 143 -2.84 -6.95 -12.77
N LEU A 144 -3.27 -8.12 -12.27
CA LEU A 144 -2.66 -9.41 -12.58
C LEU A 144 -3.13 -10.06 -13.89
N SER A 145 -4.26 -9.63 -14.45
CA SER A 145 -4.89 -10.29 -15.61
C SER A 145 -4.15 -10.11 -16.93
N GLY A 146 -4.32 -11.06 -17.84
CA GLY A 146 -3.73 -11.02 -19.18
C GLY A 146 -2.57 -11.98 -19.36
N LYS A 147 -2.24 -12.24 -20.63
CA LYS A 147 -1.36 -13.32 -21.08
C LYS A 147 0.15 -13.10 -20.85
N LEU A 148 0.54 -12.10 -20.05
CA LEU A 148 1.95 -11.72 -19.92
C LEU A 148 2.64 -12.55 -18.84
N ALA A 149 3.84 -13.04 -19.19
CA ALA A 149 4.64 -13.93 -18.35
C ALA A 149 5.20 -13.24 -17.09
N GLU A 150 5.28 -11.89 -17.07
CA GLU A 150 5.87 -11.13 -15.96
C GLU A 150 5.13 -9.80 -15.75
N ILE A 151 4.98 -9.40 -14.49
CA ILE A 151 4.45 -8.08 -14.10
C ILE A 151 5.61 -7.07 -14.21
N ASP A 152 5.41 -5.98 -14.95
CA ASP A 152 6.35 -4.87 -15.08
C ASP A 152 5.63 -3.51 -15.05
N LEU A 153 6.41 -2.42 -15.02
CA LEU A 153 5.86 -1.06 -15.04
C LEU A 153 5.06 -0.74 -16.30
N ASN A 154 5.39 -1.34 -17.45
CA ASN A 154 4.70 -1.04 -18.70
C ASN A 154 3.29 -1.65 -18.71
N LEU A 155 3.14 -2.87 -18.18
CA LEU A 155 1.86 -3.52 -17.99
C LEU A 155 0.99 -2.76 -17.00
N ILE A 156 1.55 -2.41 -15.85
CA ILE A 156 0.85 -1.62 -14.83
C ILE A 156 0.40 -0.29 -15.43
N GLN A 157 1.29 0.43 -16.11
CA GLN A 157 0.95 1.67 -16.80
C GLN A 157 -0.20 1.49 -17.78
N LYS A 158 -0.14 0.48 -18.66
CA LYS A 158 -1.21 0.21 -19.65
C LYS A 158 -2.58 -0.01 -19.01
N LYS A 159 -2.63 -0.50 -17.78
CA LYS A 159 -3.86 -0.77 -17.05
C LYS A 159 -4.35 0.45 -16.29
N ILE A 160 -3.48 1.05 -15.47
CA ILE A 160 -3.88 2.15 -14.59
C ILE A 160 -4.34 3.39 -15.36
N ILE A 161 -3.79 3.65 -16.55
CA ILE A 161 -4.24 4.78 -17.40
C ILE A 161 -5.67 4.64 -17.93
N ASN A 162 -6.25 3.44 -17.86
CA ASN A 162 -7.62 3.20 -18.31
C ASN A 162 -8.65 3.36 -17.19
N LEU A 163 -8.21 3.57 -15.95
CA LEU A 163 -9.11 3.90 -14.87
C LEU A 163 -9.74 5.27 -15.13
N LYS A 164 -11.05 5.37 -14.93
CA LYS A 164 -11.85 6.57 -15.23
C LYS A 164 -12.54 7.09 -13.98
N ASP A 165 -13.13 6.21 -13.18
CA ASP A 165 -13.87 6.58 -11.97
C ASP A 165 -13.26 5.92 -10.73
N PHE A 166 -12.52 6.72 -9.96
CA PHE A 166 -11.82 6.30 -8.75
C PHE A 166 -11.48 7.53 -7.91
N SER A 167 -11.32 7.38 -6.59
CA SER A 167 -10.82 8.45 -5.73
C SER A 167 -9.29 8.47 -5.66
N GLY A 168 -8.74 7.29 -5.42
CA GLY A 168 -7.32 6.95 -5.39
C GLY A 168 -7.15 5.53 -5.91
N ALA A 169 -6.03 5.29 -6.56
CA ALA A 169 -5.57 4.02 -7.07
C ALA A 169 -4.15 3.74 -6.55
N ASN A 170 -3.81 4.32 -5.39
CA ASN A 170 -2.49 4.19 -4.79
C ASN A 170 -2.32 2.76 -4.33
N PHE A 171 -1.23 2.12 -4.71
CA PHE A 171 -1.00 0.73 -4.32
C PHE A 171 0.47 0.41 -4.05
N VAL A 172 0.67 -0.71 -3.36
CA VAL A 172 1.92 -1.45 -3.29
C VAL A 172 1.66 -2.88 -3.73
N LEU A 173 2.42 -3.36 -4.71
CA LEU A 173 2.36 -4.73 -5.24
C LEU A 173 3.76 -5.34 -5.13
N THR A 174 3.95 -6.36 -4.28
CA THR A 174 5.29 -6.90 -4.01
C THR A 174 5.32 -8.42 -3.96
N ASP A 175 6.37 -9.02 -4.54
CA ASP A 175 6.70 -10.44 -4.37
C ASP A 175 7.90 -10.65 -3.40
N GLY A 176 8.36 -9.57 -2.76
CA GLY A 176 9.51 -9.53 -1.86
C GLY A 176 10.85 -9.31 -2.56
N LYS A 177 10.96 -9.59 -3.86
CA LYS A 177 12.15 -9.29 -4.68
C LYS A 177 11.99 -7.98 -5.45
N MET A 178 10.80 -7.76 -5.99
CA MET A 178 10.39 -6.59 -6.72
C MET A 178 9.11 -6.03 -6.10
N SER A 179 9.05 -4.71 -5.97
CA SER A 179 7.86 -4.00 -5.52
C SER A 179 7.49 -2.95 -6.54
N PHE A 180 6.22 -2.87 -6.90
CA PHE A 180 5.65 -1.82 -7.73
C PHE A 180 4.76 -0.94 -6.87
N LEU A 181 4.86 0.37 -7.06
CA LEU A 181 4.04 1.33 -6.34
C LEU A 181 3.40 2.32 -7.32
N ALA A 182 2.21 2.79 -6.96
CA ALA A 182 1.53 3.87 -7.66
C ALA A 182 1.14 4.98 -6.69
N ASP A 183 1.40 6.23 -7.10
CA ASP A 183 0.72 7.42 -6.58
C ASP A 183 -0.15 7.99 -7.69
N TRP A 184 -1.45 7.72 -7.60
CA TRP A 184 -2.43 7.87 -8.65
C TRP A 184 -3.80 8.20 -8.05
N PHE A 185 -4.25 9.44 -8.14
CA PHE A 185 -5.50 9.88 -7.52
C PHE A 185 -6.24 10.92 -8.36
N SER A 186 -7.54 11.05 -8.14
CA SER A 186 -8.39 12.05 -8.79
C SER A 186 -9.03 13.03 -7.80
N LEU A 187 -9.11 12.63 -6.51
CA LEU A 187 -9.69 13.41 -5.42
C LEU A 187 -8.65 13.61 -4.30
N ASN A 188 -8.92 14.52 -3.37
CA ASN A 188 -8.21 14.71 -2.10
C ASN A 188 -6.67 14.63 -2.19
N PRO A 189 -6.01 15.54 -2.90
CA PRO A 189 -4.56 15.51 -3.09
C PRO A 189 -3.75 15.48 -1.79
N LEU A 190 -4.16 16.15 -0.70
CA LEU A 190 -3.43 16.12 0.57
C LEU A 190 -3.52 14.73 1.22
N TYR A 191 -4.69 14.08 1.10
CA TYR A 191 -4.92 12.73 1.59
C TYR A 191 -4.09 11.68 0.84
N TYR A 192 -4.10 11.72 -0.49
CA TYR A 192 -3.57 10.63 -1.30
C TYR A 192 -2.09 10.76 -1.63
N THR A 193 -1.55 11.97 -1.77
CA THR A 193 -0.14 12.14 -2.17
C THR A 193 0.78 11.33 -1.26
N MET A 194 1.47 10.35 -1.84
CA MET A 194 2.45 9.53 -1.15
C MET A 194 3.75 10.31 -1.03
N LYS A 195 4.43 10.20 0.10
CA LYS A 195 5.71 10.84 0.38
C LYS A 195 6.80 9.79 0.40
N MET A 196 7.94 10.09 -0.22
CA MET A 196 9.10 9.21 -0.28
C MET A 196 10.27 9.83 0.49
N LEU A 197 10.91 9.00 1.31
CA LEU A 197 12.17 9.29 1.98
C LEU A 197 13.21 8.27 1.51
N GLN A 198 14.32 8.75 0.95
CA GLN A 198 15.43 7.90 0.55
C GLN A 198 16.70 8.32 1.29
N GLN A 199 17.24 7.43 2.10
CA GLN A 199 18.41 7.70 2.95
C GLN A 199 19.34 6.50 3.01
N GLY A 200 20.58 6.69 2.55
CA GLY A 200 21.59 5.64 2.51
C GLY A 200 21.04 4.38 1.84
N ASN A 201 21.03 3.26 2.57
CA ASN A 201 20.47 1.99 2.12
C ASN A 201 19.03 1.79 2.63
N SER A 202 18.16 2.79 2.52
CA SER A 202 16.75 2.65 2.81
C SER A 202 15.87 3.54 1.95
N ILE A 203 14.70 3.02 1.62
CA ILE A 203 13.61 3.74 0.99
C ILE A 203 12.36 3.51 1.84
N ILE A 204 11.70 4.60 2.22
CA ILE A 204 10.39 4.59 2.89
C ILE A 204 9.43 5.39 2.02
N ILE A 205 8.26 4.83 1.73
CA ILE A 205 7.18 5.48 1.00
C ILE A 205 5.93 5.36 1.86
N SER A 206 5.32 6.49 2.22
CA SER A 206 4.18 6.52 3.14
C SER A 206 3.11 7.52 2.70
N SER A 207 1.87 7.26 3.11
CA SER A 207 0.75 8.19 2.90
C SER A 207 0.89 9.48 3.71
N GLU A 208 1.70 9.50 4.77
CA GLU A 208 2.00 10.71 5.56
C GLU A 208 3.50 10.80 5.88
N ILE A 209 4.02 11.99 6.16
CA ILE A 209 5.37 12.12 6.73
C ILE A 209 5.37 11.47 8.11
N LEU A 210 6.27 10.49 8.29
CA LEU A 210 6.35 9.72 9.52
C LEU A 210 6.90 10.59 10.68
N PRO A 211 6.21 10.67 11.84
CA PRO A 211 6.65 11.47 12.99
C PRO A 211 8.11 11.30 13.39
N HIS A 212 8.62 10.07 13.47
CA HIS A 212 10.02 9.83 13.87
C HIS A 212 11.04 10.30 12.81
N TYR A 213 10.62 10.43 11.56
CA TYR A 213 11.44 10.87 10.43
C TYR A 213 11.07 12.29 9.96
N ARG A 214 10.32 13.07 10.76
CA ARG A 214 9.72 14.33 10.30
C ARG A 214 10.73 15.40 9.87
N GLN A 215 11.94 15.37 10.43
CA GLN A 215 13.01 16.31 10.11
C GLN A 215 13.86 15.89 8.90
N GLU A 216 13.57 14.72 8.33
CA GLU A 216 14.30 14.20 7.19
C GLU A 216 13.78 14.77 5.85
N ASN A 217 14.57 14.59 4.79
CA ASN A 217 14.27 15.14 3.47
C ASN A 217 13.23 14.29 2.72
N TRP A 218 11.96 14.45 3.08
CA TRP A 218 10.83 13.87 2.35
C TRP A 218 10.58 14.57 1.03
N THR A 219 10.20 13.80 0.01
CA THR A 219 9.74 14.30 -1.29
C THR A 219 8.34 13.77 -1.55
N CYS A 220 7.39 14.65 -1.88
CA CYS A 220 6.08 14.22 -2.38
C CYS A 220 6.24 13.57 -3.75
N LEU A 221 5.61 12.41 -3.94
CA LEU A 221 5.49 11.82 -5.26
C LEU A 221 4.51 12.66 -6.09
N GLU A 222 4.78 12.71 -7.40
CA GLU A 222 3.89 13.37 -8.34
C GLU A 222 2.65 12.51 -8.55
N ASN A 223 1.48 13.12 -8.76
CA ASN A 223 0.33 12.36 -9.21
C ASN A 223 0.65 11.70 -10.57
N HIS A 224 0.06 10.53 -10.81
CA HIS A 224 0.34 9.66 -11.95
C HIS A 224 1.78 9.12 -11.98
N CYS A 225 2.37 8.89 -10.81
CA CYS A 225 3.70 8.32 -10.67
C CYS A 225 3.63 6.81 -10.44
N LEU A 226 4.47 6.07 -11.17
CA LEU A 226 4.72 4.65 -10.94
C LEU A 226 6.20 4.42 -10.59
N LEU A 227 6.44 3.53 -9.64
CA LEU A 227 7.76 3.13 -9.20
C LEU A 227 7.91 1.61 -9.29
N SER A 228 9.09 1.13 -9.68
CA SER A 228 9.54 -0.23 -9.37
C SER A 228 10.76 -0.16 -8.47
N ILE A 229 10.83 -1.04 -7.48
CA ILE A 229 11.90 -1.08 -6.48
C ILE A 229 12.38 -2.52 -6.34
N ARG A 230 13.65 -2.75 -6.64
CA ARG A 230 14.31 -4.04 -6.41
C ARG A 230 14.84 -4.10 -4.98
N THR A 231 14.43 -5.10 -4.22
CA THR A 231 14.77 -5.25 -2.80
C THR A 231 16.26 -5.47 -2.56
N GLU A 232 16.95 -6.16 -3.48
CA GLU A 232 18.35 -6.58 -3.29
C GLU A 232 19.33 -5.40 -3.23
N ASP A 233 19.17 -4.43 -4.12
CA ASP A 233 20.10 -3.31 -4.29
C ASP A 233 19.42 -1.95 -4.23
N LEU A 234 18.13 -1.91 -3.92
CA LEU A 234 17.31 -0.70 -3.81
C LEU A 234 17.27 0.12 -5.11
N PHE A 235 17.47 -0.54 -6.27
CA PHE A 235 17.31 0.11 -7.56
C PHE A 235 15.86 0.57 -7.74
N VAL A 236 15.69 1.85 -8.09
CA VAL A 236 14.39 2.48 -8.33
C VAL A 236 14.26 2.87 -9.80
N GLU A 237 13.23 2.37 -10.48
CA GLU A 237 12.77 2.93 -11.76
C GLU A 237 11.54 3.79 -11.48
N LYS A 238 11.52 5.05 -11.96
CA LYS A 238 10.39 5.98 -11.83
C LYS A 238 9.84 6.35 -13.19
N LYS A 239 8.50 6.30 -13.33
CA LYS A 239 7.76 6.81 -14.49
C LYS A 239 6.69 7.79 -14.02
N VAL A 240 6.75 9.03 -14.51
CA VAL A 240 5.67 10.01 -14.34
C VAL A 240 4.93 10.11 -15.66
N ILE A 241 3.62 9.88 -15.61
CA ILE A 241 2.78 9.85 -16.81
C ILE A 241 2.07 11.19 -16.91
N MET A 242 2.46 12.00 -17.89
CA MET A 242 1.75 13.26 -18.17
C MET A 242 0.34 12.93 -18.66
N SER A 243 -0.69 13.43 -17.96
CA SER A 243 -2.05 13.45 -18.46
C SER A 243 -2.10 14.28 -19.74
N LYS A 244 -2.67 13.72 -20.82
CA LYS A 244 -2.99 14.49 -22.03
C LYS A 244 -4.19 15.40 -21.79
#